data_AF-A0A7Y9DVF4-F1
#
_entry.id   AF-A0A7Y9DVF4-F1
#
_cell.length_a   1.000
_cell.length_b   1.000
_cell.length_c   1.000
_cell.angle_alpha   90.00
_cell.angle_beta   90.00
_cell.angle_gamma   90.00
#
_symmetry.space_group_name_H-M   'P 1'
#
loop_
_entity.id
_entity.type
_entity.pdbx_description
1 polymer ?
#
loop_
_entity_poly.entity_id
_entity_poly.type
_entity_poly.pdbx_seq_one_letter_code
_entity_poly.pdbx_strand_id
1 'polypeptide(L)'
;MTTGTTTGIQTGRTPGRGLDEVARLDRWLRARATPDRALGCTIRAADRDAAAEVAARHGYALRASAVEEPGALWAEFRPVD
;
A
#
# COMPACT_ATOMS: atom_id res chain seq x y z
N MET A 1 13.18 46.61 13.55
CA MET A 1 12.68 45.49 14.38
C MET A 1 11.69 44.75 13.51
N THR A 2 12.15 43.68 12.86
CA THR A 2 11.49 43.13 11.67
C THR A 2 11.32 41.63 11.83
N THR A 3 10.04 41.23 11.85
CA THR A 3 9.42 39.99 11.35
C THR A 3 9.95 38.63 11.76
N GLY A 4 9.02 37.75 12.11
CA GLY A 4 9.22 36.33 11.91
C GLY A 4 8.25 35.42 12.65
N THR A 5 6.94 35.64 12.55
CA THR A 5 5.94 34.63 12.88
C THR A 5 6.14 33.45 11.91
N THR A 6 6.83 32.40 12.35
CA THR A 6 6.82 31.12 11.63
C THR A 6 6.00 30.15 12.46
N THR A 7 4.68 30.21 12.26
CA THR A 7 3.76 29.12 12.56
C THR A 7 4.20 27.92 11.73
N GLY A 8 5.09 27.10 12.29
CA GLY A 8 5.37 25.78 11.77
C GLY A 8 4.11 24.95 11.93
N ILE A 9 3.37 24.77 10.85
CA ILE A 9 2.29 23.79 10.77
C ILE A 9 2.96 22.43 10.99
N GLN A 10 2.96 21.93 12.22
CA GLN A 10 3.18 20.53 12.52
C GLN A 10 2.01 19.76 11.91
N THR A 11 2.12 19.42 10.63
CA THR A 11 1.34 18.33 10.06
C THR A 11 1.73 17.07 10.80
N GLY A 12 0.89 16.64 11.74
CA GLY A 12 0.94 15.33 12.39
C GLY A 12 0.66 14.19 11.40
N ARG A 13 1.39 14.12 10.28
CA ARG A 13 1.54 12.89 9.51
C ARG A 13 2.81 12.25 9.99
N THR A 14 2.72 11.14 10.70
CA THR A 14 3.85 10.23 10.83
C THR A 14 4.21 9.73 9.42
N PRO A 15 5.29 10.20 8.75
CA PRO A 15 5.48 9.92 7.33
C PRO A 15 6.01 8.51 7.04
N GLY A 16 6.33 7.69 8.05
CA GLY A 16 6.98 6.39 7.84
C GLY A 16 6.02 5.25 7.50
N ARG A 17 4.91 5.12 8.24
CA ARG A 17 4.23 3.82 8.36
C ARG A 17 3.59 3.28 7.07
N GLY A 18 3.05 4.15 6.21
CA GLY A 18 2.46 3.74 4.93
C GLY A 18 3.52 3.53 3.83
N LEU A 19 4.62 4.27 3.87
CA LEU A 19 5.71 4.13 2.89
C LEU A 19 6.48 2.80 3.08
N ASP A 20 6.64 2.36 4.34
CA ASP A 20 7.26 1.07 4.67
C ASP A 20 6.47 -0.11 4.10
N GLU A 21 5.14 -0.07 4.19
CA GLU A 21 4.29 -1.14 3.67
C GLU A 21 4.26 -1.17 2.13
N VAL A 22 4.24 0.00 1.48
CA VAL A 22 4.40 0.11 0.02
C VAL A 22 5.71 -0.51 -0.44
N ALA A 23 6.83 -0.15 0.18
CA ALA A 23 8.14 -0.69 -0.19
C ALA A 23 8.25 -2.20 0.07
N ARG A 24 7.65 -2.68 1.17
CA ARG A 24 7.55 -4.10 1.49
C ARG A 24 6.73 -4.85 0.45
N LEU A 25 5.56 -4.33 0.08
CA LEU A 25 4.66 -4.94 -0.89
C LEU A 25 5.27 -4.95 -2.30
N ASP A 26 5.93 -3.86 -2.70
CA ASP A 26 6.66 -3.75 -3.96
C ASP A 26 7.77 -4.81 -4.07
N ARG A 27 8.59 -4.94 -3.02
CA ARG A 27 9.63 -5.98 -2.96
C ARG A 27 9.02 -7.39 -2.98
N TRP A 28 7.91 -7.60 -2.28
CA TRP A 28 7.23 -8.91 -2.23
C TRP A 28 6.64 -9.30 -3.58
N LEU A 29 5.96 -8.36 -4.25
CA LEU A 29 5.40 -8.54 -5.58
C LEU A 29 6.53 -8.78 -6.58
N ARG A 30 7.56 -7.94 -6.61
CA ARG A 30 8.71 -8.13 -7.52
C ARG A 30 9.38 -9.49 -7.39
N ALA A 31 9.48 -10.04 -6.17
CA ALA A 31 10.08 -11.35 -5.93
C ALA A 31 9.18 -12.53 -6.32
N ARG A 32 7.87 -12.33 -6.41
CA ARG A 32 6.86 -13.38 -6.64
C ARG A 32 6.07 -13.20 -7.93
N ALA A 33 6.23 -12.06 -8.61
CA ALA A 33 5.52 -11.69 -9.81
C ALA A 33 5.75 -12.77 -10.86
N THR A 34 4.69 -13.51 -11.13
CA THR A 34 4.65 -14.56 -12.13
C THR A 34 3.50 -14.22 -13.07
N PRO A 35 3.75 -14.04 -14.38
CA PRO A 35 2.77 -13.47 -15.31
C PRO A 35 1.44 -14.24 -15.40
N ASP A 36 1.41 -15.50 -14.97
CA ASP A 36 0.24 -16.37 -15.08
C ASP A 36 -0.43 -16.73 -13.74
N ARG A 37 0.05 -16.17 -12.61
CA ARG A 37 -0.39 -16.61 -11.28
C ARG A 37 -0.95 -15.49 -10.43
N ALA A 38 -2.16 -15.69 -9.92
CA ALA A 38 -2.71 -14.85 -8.87
C ALA A 38 -1.93 -15.01 -7.56
N LEU A 39 -1.63 -13.90 -6.91
CA LEU A 39 -0.92 -13.84 -5.63
C LEU A 39 -1.86 -13.32 -4.56
N GLY A 40 -1.80 -13.88 -3.35
CA GLY A 40 -2.65 -13.46 -2.24
C GLY A 40 -1.83 -13.13 -1.00
N CYS A 41 -2.13 -12.02 -0.34
CA CYS A 41 -1.59 -11.71 0.99
C CYS A 41 -2.57 -10.87 1.81
N THR A 42 -2.41 -10.89 3.13
CA THR A 42 -3.16 -10.00 4.02
C THR A 42 -2.46 -8.65 4.11
N ILE A 43 -3.21 -7.57 3.90
CA ILE A 43 -2.78 -6.18 4.07
C ILE A 43 -3.67 -5.51 5.13
N ARG A 44 -3.28 -4.32 5.60
CA ARG A 44 -4.18 -3.50 6.41
C ARG A 44 -5.19 -2.77 5.54
N ALA A 45 -6.39 -2.55 6.07
CA ALA A 45 -7.44 -1.84 5.38
C ALA A 45 -7.05 -0.40 4.99
N ALA A 46 -6.25 0.25 5.84
CA ALA A 46 -5.73 1.60 5.59
C ALA A 46 -4.75 1.68 4.40
N ASP A 47 -4.10 0.57 4.05
CA ASP A 47 -3.10 0.48 2.99
C ASP A 47 -3.67 -0.06 1.67
N ARG A 48 -5.01 -0.20 1.57
CA ARG A 48 -5.69 -0.72 0.37
C ARG A 48 -5.34 0.07 -0.90
N ASP A 49 -5.36 1.39 -0.81
CA ASP A 49 -5.13 2.27 -1.96
C ASP A 49 -3.67 2.17 -2.43
N ALA A 50 -2.75 2.27 -1.48
CA ALA A 50 -1.32 2.01 -1.67
C ALA A 50 -1.04 0.63 -2.30
N ALA A 51 -1.72 -0.42 -1.84
CA ALA A 51 -1.57 -1.75 -2.40
C ALA A 51 -2.07 -1.84 -3.86
N ALA A 52 -3.14 -1.10 -4.20
CA ALA A 52 -3.66 -1.03 -5.56
C ALA A 52 -2.68 -0.32 -6.50
N GLU A 53 -2.06 0.78 -6.05
CA GLU A 53 -1.04 1.50 -6.82
C GLU A 53 0.17 0.60 -7.11
N VAL A 54 0.67 -0.14 -6.10
CA VAL A 54 1.77 -1.08 -6.31
C VAL A 54 1.34 -2.20 -7.27
N ALA A 55 0.15 -2.78 -7.10
CA ALA A 55 -0.35 -3.83 -8.00
C ALA A 55 -0.34 -3.37 -9.47
N ALA A 56 -0.89 -2.19 -9.75
CA ALA A 56 -0.99 -1.63 -11.09
C ALA A 56 0.39 -1.43 -11.75
N ARG A 57 1.40 -1.01 -10.97
CA ARG A 57 2.79 -0.85 -11.45
C ARG A 57 3.43 -2.15 -11.90
N HIS A 58 2.99 -3.29 -11.36
CA HIS A 58 3.49 -4.62 -11.71
C HIS A 58 2.58 -5.36 -12.71
N GLY A 59 1.55 -4.72 -13.25
CA GLY A 59 0.60 -5.36 -14.16
C GLY A 59 -0.37 -6.30 -13.45
N TYR A 60 -0.75 -6.00 -12.21
CA TYR A 60 -1.76 -6.74 -11.46
C TYR A 60 -2.97 -5.85 -11.12
N ALA A 61 -4.15 -6.43 -11.15
CA ALA A 61 -5.35 -5.87 -10.55
C ALA A 61 -5.48 -6.35 -9.10
N LEU A 62 -5.78 -5.42 -8.18
CA LEU A 62 -6.05 -5.74 -6.78
C LEU A 62 -7.54 -6.01 -6.56
N ARG A 63 -7.85 -7.15 -5.95
CA ARG A 63 -9.13 -7.44 -5.31
C ARG A 63 -8.94 -7.53 -3.81
N ALA A 64 -9.65 -6.67 -3.07
CA ALA A 64 -9.63 -6.69 -1.62
C ALA A 64 -10.94 -7.27 -1.07
N SER A 65 -10.85 -8.25 -0.18
CA SER A 65 -11.97 -8.86 0.54
C SER A 65 -11.81 -8.67 2.03
N ALA A 66 -12.92 -8.47 2.75
CA ALA A 66 -12.89 -8.42 4.21
C ALA A 66 -12.50 -9.78 4.80
N VAL A 67 -11.77 -9.76 5.89
CA VAL A 67 -11.41 -10.94 6.69
C VAL A 67 -11.95 -10.79 8.11
N GLU A 68 -11.96 -11.88 8.88
CA GLU A 68 -12.42 -11.87 10.28
C GLU A 68 -11.60 -10.92 11.17
N GLU A 69 -10.34 -10.67 10.81
CA GLU A 69 -9.46 -9.77 11.56
C GLU A 69 -9.82 -8.29 11.32
N PRO A 70 -10.16 -7.53 12.38
CA PRO A 70 -10.55 -6.14 12.25
C PRO A 70 -9.37 -5.27 11.80
N GLY A 71 -9.59 -4.50 10.73
CA GLY A 71 -8.56 -3.61 10.15
C GLY A 71 -7.60 -4.30 9.18
N ALA A 72 -7.82 -5.58 8.88
CA ALA A 72 -7.12 -6.32 7.82
C ALA A 72 -8.03 -6.57 6.61
N LEU A 73 -7.41 -6.72 5.44
CA LEU A 73 -8.05 -7.11 4.19
C LEU A 73 -7.22 -8.20 3.52
N TRP A 74 -7.90 -9.17 2.92
CA TRP A 74 -7.27 -10.10 1.99
C TRP A 74 -7.09 -9.41 0.64
N ALA A 75 -5.84 -9.21 0.22
CA ALA A 75 -5.46 -8.64 -1.06
C ALA A 75 -5.08 -9.75 -2.05
N GLU A 76 -5.88 -9.91 -3.08
CA GLU A 76 -5.63 -10.80 -4.20
C GLU A 76 -5.17 -9.98 -5.42
N PHE A 77 -3.94 -10.23 -5.87
CA PHE A 77 -3.30 -9.62 -7.01
C PHE A 77 -3.44 -10.57 -8.20
N ARG A 78 -4.23 -10.20 -9.21
CA ARG A 78 -4.42 -10.99 -10.43
C ARG A 78 -3.71 -10.32 -11.60
N PRO A 79 -2.96 -11.05 -12.44
CA PRO A 79 -2.36 -10.45 -13.63
C PRO A 79 -3.45 -9.80 -14.49
N VAL A 80 -3.17 -8.62 -15.01
CA VAL A 80 -4.02 -8.00 -16.04
C VAL A 80 -3.53 -8.55 -17.39
N ASP A 81 -4.43 -9.24 -18.08
CA ASP A 81 -4.20 -9.78 -19.43
C ASP A 81 -4.15 -8.65 -20.48
#